data_AF-A0AAE2BLV1-F1
#
_entry.id   AF-A0AAE2BLV1-F1
#
_cell.length_a   1.000
_cell.length_b   1.000
_cell.length_c   1.000
_cell.angle_alpha   90.00
_cell.angle_beta   90.00
_cell.angle_gamma   90.00
#
_symmetry.space_group_name_H-M   'P 1'
#
loop_
_entity.id
_entity.type
_entity.pdbx_description
1 polymer ?
#
loop_
_entity_poly.entity_id
_entity_poly.type
_entity_poly.pdbx_seq_one_letter_code
_entity_poly.pdbx_strand_id
1 'polypeptide(L)'
;MISSNPAILHLSANNNIIPSLSVLKGLLGSNHEVGKLLKLSAWFVTSDLEKTMVPNVEFLKSCGIPMERINMLILNYPRCLLLHPEIIKQSVSKVGEIGVDRDSKMFIYAVRIIASMSKETWELKMQAFRNLGFSESDILAMLKKAPSLFSGSIEKIRNVKEYLLATGKISMSCIVKNPMSLACSIENRYKPRLRILEILESRNLIENWPSLGTIFTYTDDKFFKKYIGPYLDDVGEGCITECLVRGRRSA
;
A
#
# COMPACT_ATOMS: atom_id res chain seq x y z
N MET A 1 13.75 10.60 17.08
CA MET A 1 13.30 9.75 18.21
C MET A 1 12.77 10.61 19.35
N ILE A 2 13.62 11.36 20.07
CA ILE A 2 13.19 12.20 21.21
C ILE A 2 12.26 13.34 20.75
N SER A 3 12.61 14.05 19.68
CA SER A 3 11.74 15.11 19.11
C SER A 3 10.38 14.59 18.63
N SER A 4 10.31 13.33 18.20
CA SER A 4 9.10 12.69 17.68
C SER A 4 8.22 12.07 18.77
N ASN A 5 8.77 11.86 19.97
CA ASN A 5 8.05 11.35 21.13
C ASN A 5 8.73 11.83 22.43
N PRO A 6 8.43 13.06 22.88
CA PRO A 6 9.05 13.65 24.07
C PRO A 6 8.80 12.86 25.36
N ALA A 7 7.76 12.02 25.41
CA ALA A 7 7.42 11.19 26.56
C ALA A 7 8.57 10.26 26.99
N ILE A 8 9.49 9.94 26.06
CA ILE A 8 10.71 9.17 26.35
C ILE A 8 11.57 9.83 27.46
N LEU A 9 11.56 11.17 27.56
CA LEU A 9 12.34 11.89 28.58
C LEU A 9 11.83 11.65 30.00
N HIS A 10 10.58 11.22 30.15
CA HIS A 10 9.96 10.91 31.44
C HIS A 10 10.07 9.42 31.81
N LEU A 11 10.68 8.59 30.95
CA LEU A 11 10.82 7.16 31.18
C LEU A 11 12.07 6.83 32.00
N SER A 12 11.95 5.85 32.89
CA SER A 12 13.10 5.28 33.58
C SER A 12 13.89 4.38 32.62
N ALA A 13 15.21 4.59 32.56
CA ALA A 13 16.10 3.76 31.76
C ALA A 13 15.98 2.27 32.16
N ASN A 14 15.99 1.98 33.46
CA ASN A 14 15.98 0.62 33.99
C ASN A 14 14.60 -0.03 33.96
N ASN A 15 13.54 0.74 34.17
CA ASN A 15 12.19 0.17 34.32
C ASN A 15 11.39 0.18 33.01
N ASN A 16 11.77 0.99 32.03
CA ASN A 16 11.02 1.13 30.78
C ASN A 16 11.90 0.89 29.55
N ILE A 17 12.98 1.65 29.40
CA ILE A 17 13.75 1.67 28.14
C ILE A 17 14.49 0.33 27.93
N ILE A 18 15.27 -0.10 28.92
CA ILE A 18 16.06 -1.34 28.83
C ILE A 18 15.16 -2.57 28.65
N PRO A 19 14.06 -2.77 29.41
CA PRO A 19 13.14 -3.87 29.18
C PRO A 19 12.56 -3.88 27.75
N SER A 20 12.07 -2.74 27.27
CA SER A 20 11.53 -2.65 25.91
C SER A 20 12.57 -2.99 24.84
N LEU A 21 13.81 -2.50 25.00
CA LEU A 21 14.91 -2.85 24.08
C LEU A 21 15.24 -4.35 24.11
N SER A 22 15.19 -4.98 25.28
CA SER A 22 15.41 -6.42 25.45
C SER A 22 14.34 -7.23 24.70
N VAL A 23 13.06 -6.90 24.88
CA VAL A 23 11.93 -7.53 24.18
C VAL A 23 12.08 -7.37 22.66
N LEU A 24 12.33 -6.15 22.19
CA LEU A 24 12.51 -5.88 20.76
C LEU A 24 13.70 -6.66 20.18
N LYS A 25 14.81 -6.77 20.92
CA LYS A 25 15.97 -7.54 20.50
C LYS A 25 15.65 -9.04 20.40
N GLY A 26 14.89 -9.57 21.36
CA GLY A 26 14.42 -10.97 21.32
C GLY A 26 13.54 -11.26 20.11
N LEU A 27 12.67 -10.33 19.72
CA LEU A 27 11.77 -10.49 18.57
C LEU A 27 12.46 -10.26 17.22
N LEU A 28 13.33 -9.27 17.11
CA LEU A 28 13.96 -8.85 15.84
C LEU A 28 15.33 -9.47 15.59
N GLY A 29 15.94 -10.10 16.60
CA GLY A 29 17.19 -10.83 16.49
C GLY A 29 18.47 -9.99 16.48
N SER A 30 18.41 -8.66 16.33
CA SER A 30 19.62 -7.82 16.36
C SER A 30 19.37 -6.37 16.81
N ASN A 31 20.40 -5.75 17.41
CA ASN A 31 20.37 -4.33 17.79
C ASN A 31 20.19 -3.40 16.57
N HIS A 32 20.68 -3.82 15.41
CA HIS A 32 20.56 -3.06 14.17
C HIS A 32 19.10 -2.92 13.73
N GLU A 33 18.34 -4.02 13.76
CA GLU A 33 16.91 -4.00 13.40
C GLU A 33 16.08 -3.25 14.44
N VAL A 34 16.41 -3.37 15.73
CA VAL A 34 15.81 -2.54 16.80
C VAL A 34 16.06 -1.05 16.51
N GLY A 35 17.30 -0.67 16.18
CA GLY A 35 17.64 0.71 15.85
C GLY A 35 16.88 1.25 14.65
N LYS A 36 16.69 0.45 13.59
CA LYS A 36 15.83 0.83 12.45
C LYS A 36 14.38 1.05 12.88
N LEU A 37 13.81 0.12 13.65
CA LEU A 37 12.43 0.22 14.13
C LEU A 37 12.21 1.48 14.97
N LEU A 38 13.13 1.81 15.88
CA LEU A 38 13.02 2.98 16.74
C LEU A 38 13.17 4.32 16.00
N LYS A 39 13.89 4.33 14.87
CA LYS A 39 13.90 5.47 13.95
C LYS A 39 12.53 5.67 13.29
N LEU A 40 11.82 4.58 13.00
CA LEU A 40 10.49 4.61 12.39
C LEU A 40 9.40 4.95 13.40
N SER A 41 9.50 4.41 14.62
CA SER A 41 8.51 4.62 15.66
C SER A 41 9.14 4.56 17.04
N ALA A 42 9.19 5.71 17.70
CA ALA A 42 9.63 5.83 19.09
C ALA A 42 8.62 5.24 20.09
N TRP A 43 7.41 4.88 19.65
CA TRP A 43 6.32 4.40 20.51
C TRP A 43 6.62 3.05 21.17
N PHE A 44 7.48 2.22 20.57
CA PHE A 44 7.83 0.92 21.16
C PHE A 44 8.59 1.02 22.48
N VAL A 45 9.16 2.18 22.80
CA VAL A 45 9.83 2.42 24.09
C VAL A 45 8.84 2.93 25.14
N THR A 46 7.78 3.61 24.72
CA THR A 46 6.75 4.18 25.59
C THR A 46 5.55 3.25 25.81
N SER A 47 5.39 2.21 24.99
CA SER A 47 4.30 1.24 25.09
C SER A 47 4.70 0.02 25.91
N ASP A 48 3.72 -0.59 26.58
CA ASP A 48 3.87 -1.88 27.26
C ASP A 48 3.87 -3.01 26.21
N LEU A 49 5.06 -3.41 25.78
CA LEU A 49 5.25 -4.41 24.71
C LEU A 49 4.79 -5.80 25.13
N GLU A 50 4.90 -6.14 26.42
CA GLU A 50 4.47 -7.43 26.98
C GLU A 50 2.95 -7.58 26.93
N LYS A 51 2.19 -6.47 27.03
CA LYS A 51 0.73 -6.49 26.89
C LYS A 51 0.22 -6.31 25.46
N THR A 52 1.08 -5.91 24.53
CA THR A 52 0.67 -5.54 23.16
C THR A 52 1.44 -6.33 22.10
N MET A 53 2.67 -5.94 21.80
CA MET A 53 3.47 -6.49 20.70
C MET A 53 3.74 -7.99 20.86
N VAL A 54 4.16 -8.44 22.04
CA VAL A 54 4.48 -9.85 22.32
C VAL A 54 3.27 -10.76 22.05
N PRO A 55 2.10 -10.58 22.71
CA PRO A 55 0.94 -11.43 22.48
C PRO A 55 0.40 -11.31 21.05
N ASN A 56 0.54 -10.16 20.39
CA ASN A 56 0.17 -10.00 18.99
C ASN A 56 1.06 -10.84 18.06
N VAL A 57 2.38 -10.81 18.25
CA VAL A 57 3.32 -11.61 17.44
C VAL A 57 3.08 -13.10 17.68
N GLU A 58 2.92 -13.52 18.94
CA GLU A 58 2.64 -14.92 19.29
C GLU A 58 1.32 -15.40 18.68
N PHE A 59 0.27 -14.60 18.77
CA PHE A 59 -1.02 -14.94 18.16
C PHE A 59 -0.92 -15.06 16.64
N LEU A 60 -0.26 -14.12 15.95
CA LEU A 60 -0.08 -14.19 14.50
C LEU A 60 0.73 -15.44 14.10
N LYS A 61 1.77 -15.81 14.88
CA LYS A 61 2.51 -17.06 14.69
C LYS A 61 1.61 -18.29 14.89
N SER A 62 0.77 -18.30 15.92
CA SER A 62 -0.18 -19.39 16.18
C SER A 62 -1.21 -19.55 15.06
N CYS A 63 -1.50 -18.48 14.30
CA CYS A 63 -2.32 -18.52 13.10
C CYS A 63 -1.58 -19.04 11.85
N GLY A 64 -0.33 -19.50 11.98
CA GLY A 64 0.49 -20.00 10.88
C GLY A 64 1.19 -18.92 10.07
N ILE A 65 1.19 -17.66 10.52
CA ILE A 65 1.81 -16.56 9.77
C ILE A 65 3.34 -16.60 10.02
N PRO A 66 4.16 -16.72 8.96
CA PRO A 66 5.62 -16.76 9.12
C PRO A 66 6.16 -15.46 9.71
N MET A 67 7.20 -15.57 10.54
CA MET A 67 7.85 -14.41 11.17
C MET A 67 8.36 -13.38 10.14
N GLU A 68 8.82 -13.84 8.98
CA GLU A 68 9.19 -12.99 7.83
C GLU A 68 8.06 -11.98 7.46
N ARG A 69 6.81 -12.44 7.40
CA ARG A 69 5.66 -11.58 7.06
C ARG A 69 5.28 -10.65 8.21
N ILE A 70 5.45 -11.11 9.45
CA ILE A 70 5.23 -10.29 10.65
C ILE A 70 6.27 -9.17 10.70
N ASN A 71 7.53 -9.47 10.40
CA ASN A 71 8.60 -8.47 10.29
C ASN A 71 8.32 -7.43 9.20
N MET A 72 7.79 -7.86 8.05
CA MET A 72 7.33 -6.91 7.03
C MET A 72 6.23 -5.98 7.55
N LEU A 73 5.31 -6.46 8.38
CA LEU A 73 4.32 -5.60 9.03
C LEU A 73 4.97 -4.63 10.02
N ILE A 74 5.91 -5.10 10.85
CA ILE A 74 6.64 -4.28 11.83
C ILE A 74 7.36 -3.12 11.17
N LEU A 75 8.09 -3.38 10.08
CA LEU A 75 8.91 -2.38 9.41
C LEU A 75 8.09 -1.36 8.63
N ASN A 76 6.98 -1.78 8.01
CA ASN A 76 6.17 -0.88 7.17
C ASN A 76 5.06 -0.18 7.95
N TYR A 77 4.53 -0.82 9.01
CA TYR A 77 3.38 -0.35 9.76
C TYR A 77 3.53 -0.63 11.27
N PRO A 78 4.58 -0.08 11.90
CA PRO A 78 5.01 -0.45 13.24
C PRO A 78 3.91 -0.40 14.30
N ARG A 79 3.02 0.60 14.23
CA ARG A 79 1.97 0.80 15.24
C ARG A 79 0.89 -0.29 15.23
N CYS A 80 0.78 -1.09 14.17
CA CYS A 80 -0.24 -2.13 14.09
C CYS A 80 -0.12 -3.16 15.22
N LEU A 81 1.10 -3.54 15.60
CA LEU A 81 1.32 -4.52 16.67
C LEU A 81 1.27 -3.92 18.08
N LEU A 82 1.14 -2.60 18.19
CA LEU A 82 0.91 -1.92 19.47
C LEU A 82 -0.58 -1.82 19.82
N LEU A 83 -1.46 -2.30 18.94
CA LEU A 83 -2.89 -2.38 19.21
C LEU A 83 -3.19 -3.44 20.28
N HIS A 84 -4.32 -3.29 20.97
CA HIS A 84 -4.78 -4.27 21.95
C HIS A 84 -4.96 -5.66 21.28
N PRO A 85 -4.55 -6.77 21.92
CA PRO A 85 -4.56 -8.08 21.28
C PRO A 85 -5.90 -8.54 20.73
N GLU A 86 -6.98 -8.14 21.39
CA GLU A 86 -8.34 -8.43 20.93
C GLU A 86 -8.65 -7.83 19.54
N ILE A 87 -8.13 -6.64 19.23
CA ILE A 87 -8.32 -6.00 17.92
C ILE A 87 -7.66 -6.84 16.82
N ILE A 88 -6.44 -7.36 17.08
CA ILE A 88 -5.72 -8.19 16.11
C ILE A 88 -6.45 -9.52 15.89
N LYS A 89 -6.94 -10.16 16.96
CA LYS A 89 -7.73 -11.40 16.88
C LYS A 89 -8.99 -11.21 16.03
N GLN A 90 -9.77 -10.18 16.33
CA GLN A 90 -10.99 -9.86 15.57
C GLN A 90 -10.67 -9.54 14.11
N SER A 91 -9.57 -8.82 13.85
CA SER A 91 -9.14 -8.48 12.49
C SER A 91 -8.73 -9.72 11.69
N VAL A 92 -8.01 -10.67 12.32
CA VAL A 92 -7.66 -11.95 11.68
C VAL A 92 -8.91 -12.77 11.36
N SER A 93 -9.88 -12.84 12.27
CA SER A 93 -11.17 -13.48 12.02
C SER A 93 -11.87 -12.84 10.83
N LYS A 94 -11.99 -11.51 10.84
CA LYS A 94 -12.71 -10.76 9.80
C LYS A 94 -12.08 -10.91 8.42
N VAL A 95 -10.75 -10.89 8.34
CA VAL A 95 -10.03 -11.12 7.08
C VAL A 95 -10.24 -12.54 6.57
N GLY A 96 -10.34 -13.51 7.47
CA GLY A 96 -10.74 -14.89 7.15
C GLY A 96 -12.16 -14.96 6.58
N GLU A 97 -13.14 -14.29 7.19
CA GLU A 97 -14.52 -14.21 6.70
C GLU A 97 -14.61 -13.58 5.30
N ILE A 98 -13.82 -12.55 5.03
CA ILE A 98 -13.72 -11.94 3.69
C ILE A 98 -13.12 -12.94 2.68
N GLY A 99 -12.41 -13.96 3.14
CA GLY A 99 -11.79 -14.99 2.32
C GLY A 99 -10.49 -14.53 1.69
N VAL A 100 -9.69 -13.73 2.41
CA VAL A 100 -8.27 -13.55 2.07
C VAL A 100 -7.53 -14.79 2.54
N ASP A 101 -6.83 -15.45 1.62
CA ASP A 101 -6.03 -16.63 1.94
C ASP A 101 -4.91 -16.30 2.93
N ARG A 102 -4.77 -17.08 4.00
CA ARG A 102 -3.72 -16.95 5.02
C ARG A 102 -2.32 -17.17 4.44
N ASP A 103 -2.21 -18.00 3.41
CA ASP A 103 -0.96 -18.26 2.71
C ASP A 103 -0.59 -17.13 1.74
N SER A 104 -1.52 -16.22 1.44
CA SER A 104 -1.22 -15.02 0.66
C SER A 104 -0.37 -14.02 1.45
N LYS A 105 0.59 -13.41 0.76
CA LYS A 105 1.35 -12.25 1.29
C LYS A 105 0.43 -11.06 1.61
N MET A 106 -0.75 -10.99 0.99
CA MET A 106 -1.72 -9.90 1.23
C MET A 106 -2.46 -10.04 2.57
N PHE A 107 -2.48 -11.23 3.17
CA PHE A 107 -3.22 -11.49 4.42
C PHE A 107 -2.86 -10.51 5.52
N ILE A 108 -1.56 -10.36 5.79
CA ILE A 108 -1.08 -9.48 6.88
C ILE A 108 -1.38 -8.00 6.62
N TYR A 109 -1.37 -7.57 5.36
CA TYR A 109 -1.74 -6.21 4.98
C TYR A 109 -3.25 -5.98 5.09
N ALA A 110 -4.07 -7.00 4.83
CA ALA A 110 -5.52 -6.95 5.07
C ALA A 110 -5.83 -6.87 6.57
N VAL A 111 -5.17 -7.69 7.39
CA VAL A 111 -5.32 -7.65 8.86
C VAL A 111 -5.00 -6.26 9.38
N ARG A 112 -3.90 -5.66 8.90
CA ARG A 112 -3.55 -4.29 9.25
C ARG A 112 -4.64 -3.28 8.90
N ILE A 113 -5.22 -3.37 7.70
CA ILE A 113 -6.26 -2.45 7.25
C ILE A 113 -7.47 -2.53 8.17
N ILE A 114 -7.96 -3.75 8.41
CA ILE A 114 -9.11 -3.98 9.28
C ILE A 114 -8.82 -3.51 10.71
N ALA A 115 -7.63 -3.83 11.25
CA ALA A 115 -7.23 -3.43 12.60
C ALA A 115 -7.10 -1.91 12.78
N SER A 116 -6.90 -1.17 11.68
CA SER A 116 -6.73 0.29 11.72
C SER A 116 -8.04 1.08 11.72
N MET A 117 -9.20 0.41 11.62
CA MET A 117 -10.50 1.04 11.49
C MET A 117 -11.48 0.50 12.52
N SER A 118 -12.37 1.37 13.03
CA SER A 118 -13.55 0.89 13.74
C SER A 118 -14.51 0.20 12.77
N LYS A 119 -15.47 -0.56 13.29
CA LYS A 119 -16.51 -1.21 12.48
C LYS A 119 -17.30 -0.19 11.65
N GLU A 120 -17.63 0.96 12.25
CA GLU A 120 -18.35 2.06 11.60
C GLU A 120 -17.50 2.68 10.48
N THR A 121 -16.22 2.91 10.75
CA THR A 121 -15.29 3.45 9.75
C THR A 121 -15.12 2.49 8.57
N TRP A 122 -15.05 1.19 8.85
CA TRP A 122 -15.00 0.16 7.82
C TRP A 122 -16.27 0.15 6.96
N GLU A 123 -17.47 0.23 7.56
CA GLU A 123 -18.72 0.25 6.81
C GLU A 123 -18.87 1.51 5.96
N LEU A 124 -18.49 2.68 6.50
CA LEU A 124 -18.43 3.92 5.72
C LEU A 124 -17.46 3.80 4.55
N LYS A 125 -16.32 3.10 4.74
CA LYS A 125 -15.37 2.83 3.67
C LYS A 125 -15.99 1.97 2.59
N MET A 126 -16.64 0.87 2.97
CA MET A 126 -17.35 -0.02 2.04
C MET A 126 -18.41 0.75 1.26
N GLN A 127 -19.24 1.52 1.94
CA GLN A 127 -20.28 2.34 1.32
C GLN A 127 -19.70 3.38 0.35
N ALA A 128 -18.57 4.00 0.70
CA ALA A 128 -17.90 4.93 -0.19
C ALA A 128 -17.45 4.26 -1.50
N PHE A 129 -16.91 3.03 -1.45
CA PHE A 129 -16.60 2.28 -2.67
C PHE A 129 -17.85 1.87 -3.45
N ARG A 130 -18.95 1.49 -2.78
CA ARG A 130 -20.24 1.22 -3.45
C ARG A 130 -20.75 2.45 -4.20
N ASN A 131 -20.67 3.63 -3.58
CA ASN A 131 -21.04 4.90 -4.21
C ASN A 131 -20.14 5.25 -5.42
N LEU A 132 -18.93 4.67 -5.51
CA LEU A 132 -18.08 4.78 -6.69
C LEU A 132 -18.45 3.76 -7.80
N GLY A 133 -19.48 2.95 -7.60
CA GLY A 133 -19.96 1.98 -8.58
C GLY A 133 -19.27 0.61 -8.53
N PHE A 134 -18.55 0.30 -7.45
CA PHE A 134 -18.02 -1.05 -7.23
C PHE A 134 -19.07 -1.93 -6.54
N SER A 135 -19.27 -3.15 -7.04
CA SER A 135 -20.11 -4.13 -6.33
C SER A 135 -19.42 -4.63 -5.07
N GLU A 136 -20.17 -5.24 -4.14
CA GLU A 136 -19.59 -5.87 -2.96
C GLU A 136 -18.48 -6.87 -3.35
N SER A 137 -18.74 -7.68 -4.38
CA SER A 137 -17.78 -8.67 -4.88
C SER A 137 -16.50 -8.03 -5.43
N ASP A 138 -16.62 -6.89 -6.10
CA ASP A 138 -15.47 -6.14 -6.61
C ASP A 138 -14.63 -5.60 -5.45
N ILE A 139 -15.27 -5.02 -4.44
CA ILE A 139 -14.59 -4.43 -3.28
C ILE A 139 -13.78 -5.50 -2.54
N LEU A 140 -14.38 -6.67 -2.29
CA LEU A 140 -13.71 -7.78 -1.62
C LEU A 140 -12.56 -8.35 -2.49
N ALA A 141 -12.76 -8.45 -3.82
CA ALA A 141 -11.70 -8.87 -4.74
C ALA A 141 -10.54 -7.87 -4.77
N MET A 142 -10.83 -6.57 -4.71
CA MET A 142 -9.83 -5.51 -4.65
C MET A 142 -9.08 -5.54 -3.31
N LEU A 143 -9.77 -5.76 -2.19
CA LEU A 143 -9.13 -5.89 -0.88
C LEU A 143 -8.16 -7.07 -0.85
N LYS A 144 -8.54 -8.23 -1.41
CA LYS A 144 -7.69 -9.43 -1.50
C LYS A 144 -6.38 -9.18 -2.26
N LYS A 145 -6.42 -8.31 -3.27
CA LYS A 145 -5.27 -8.01 -4.15
C LYS A 145 -4.45 -6.81 -3.69
N ALA A 146 -5.08 -5.82 -3.08
CA ALA A 146 -4.46 -4.54 -2.77
C ALA A 146 -5.02 -3.92 -1.48
N PRO A 147 -4.79 -4.54 -0.30
CA PRO A 147 -5.33 -4.02 0.95
C PRO A 147 -4.95 -2.56 1.22
N SER A 148 -3.71 -2.18 0.91
CA SER A 148 -3.19 -0.82 1.10
C SER A 148 -4.00 0.27 0.38
N LEU A 149 -4.73 -0.07 -0.69
CA LEU A 149 -5.63 0.88 -1.36
C LEU A 149 -6.69 1.44 -0.40
N PHE A 150 -7.17 0.61 0.53
CA PHE A 150 -8.24 0.97 1.46
C PHE A 150 -7.79 1.95 2.55
N SER A 151 -6.47 2.13 2.75
CA SER A 151 -5.97 3.26 3.55
C SER A 151 -5.92 4.59 2.80
N GLY A 152 -6.14 4.61 1.48
CA GLY A 152 -6.08 5.81 0.65
C GLY A 152 -7.33 6.70 0.74
N SER A 153 -7.19 7.95 0.32
CA SER A 153 -8.31 8.89 0.20
C SER A 153 -9.31 8.42 -0.87
N ILE A 154 -10.59 8.38 -0.51
CA ILE A 154 -11.68 8.06 -1.44
C ILE A 154 -11.73 9.10 -2.59
N GLU A 155 -11.46 10.36 -2.28
CA GLU A 155 -11.44 11.44 -3.29
C GLU A 155 -10.41 11.18 -4.38
N LYS A 156 -9.19 10.83 -3.97
CA LYS A 156 -8.13 10.46 -4.91
C LYS A 156 -8.54 9.26 -5.77
N ILE A 157 -9.13 8.24 -5.14
CA ILE A 157 -9.58 7.03 -5.83
C ILE A 157 -10.66 7.39 -6.88
N ARG A 158 -11.61 8.25 -6.52
CA ARG A 158 -12.65 8.74 -7.45
C ARG A 158 -12.03 9.42 -8.66
N ASN A 159 -11.15 10.39 -8.41
CA ASN A 159 -10.55 11.19 -9.48
C ASN A 159 -9.72 10.33 -10.44
N VAL A 160 -8.96 9.36 -9.92
CA VAL A 160 -8.21 8.43 -10.76
C VAL A 160 -9.16 7.51 -11.53
N LYS A 161 -10.21 6.97 -10.89
CA LYS A 161 -11.21 6.12 -11.55
C LYS A 161 -11.87 6.85 -12.72
N GLU A 162 -12.37 8.06 -12.49
CA GLU A 162 -13.05 8.88 -13.50
C GLU A 162 -12.12 9.23 -14.65
N TYR A 163 -10.87 9.63 -14.33
CA TYR A 163 -9.86 9.91 -15.35
C TYR A 163 -9.57 8.71 -16.25
N LEU A 164 -9.45 7.50 -15.67
CA LEU A 164 -9.21 6.29 -16.45
C LEU A 164 -10.42 5.90 -17.31
N LEU A 165 -11.64 5.99 -16.77
CA LEU A 165 -12.87 5.67 -17.50
C LEU A 165 -13.13 6.66 -18.65
N ALA A 166 -12.78 7.94 -18.48
CA ALA A 166 -12.95 8.99 -19.49
C ALA A 166 -12.18 8.71 -20.80
N THR A 167 -11.18 7.83 -20.76
CA THR A 167 -10.45 7.40 -21.98
C THR A 167 -11.32 6.61 -22.95
N GLY A 168 -12.40 5.98 -22.48
CA GLY A 168 -13.18 5.00 -23.26
C GLY A 168 -12.44 3.68 -23.55
N LYS A 169 -11.13 3.60 -23.27
CA LYS A 169 -10.28 2.41 -23.50
C LYS A 169 -10.16 1.51 -22.28
N ILE A 170 -10.44 2.05 -21.08
CA ILE A 170 -10.29 1.34 -19.81
C ILE A 170 -11.66 1.18 -19.16
N SER A 171 -12.05 -0.07 -18.88
CA SER A 171 -13.31 -0.39 -18.23
C SER A 171 -13.18 -0.57 -16.71
N MET A 172 -14.31 -0.53 -16.00
CA MET A 172 -14.36 -0.85 -14.56
C MET A 172 -13.77 -2.24 -14.25
N SER A 173 -14.01 -3.24 -15.10
CA SER A 173 -13.45 -4.58 -14.91
C SER A 173 -11.92 -4.60 -15.01
N CYS A 174 -11.32 -3.74 -15.85
CA CYS A 174 -9.87 -3.57 -15.90
C CYS A 174 -9.32 -2.98 -14.59
N ILE A 175 -10.05 -2.05 -13.98
CA ILE A 175 -9.71 -1.42 -12.69
C ILE A 175 -9.79 -2.45 -11.56
N VAL A 176 -10.87 -3.22 -11.46
CA VAL A 176 -11.03 -4.28 -10.44
C VAL A 176 -9.97 -5.37 -10.58
N LYS A 177 -9.56 -5.69 -11.82
CA LYS A 177 -8.42 -6.61 -12.04
C LYS A 177 -7.09 -6.04 -11.54
N ASN A 178 -6.94 -4.72 -11.54
CA ASN A 178 -5.70 -3.98 -11.25
C ASN A 178 -5.90 -2.88 -10.19
N PRO A 179 -6.35 -3.19 -8.96
CA PRO A 179 -6.79 -2.17 -7.99
C PRO A 179 -5.74 -1.14 -7.61
N MET A 180 -4.45 -1.53 -7.58
CA MET A 180 -3.36 -0.59 -7.28
C MET A 180 -3.21 0.52 -8.32
N SER A 181 -3.81 0.39 -9.51
CA SER A 181 -3.87 1.47 -10.50
C SER A 181 -4.52 2.73 -9.92
N LEU A 182 -5.47 2.59 -8.99
CA LEU A 182 -6.19 3.70 -8.35
C LEU A 182 -5.31 4.49 -7.36
N ALA A 183 -4.14 3.96 -6.98
CA ALA A 183 -3.20 4.64 -6.10
C ALA A 183 -2.22 5.57 -6.85
N CYS A 184 -2.13 5.44 -8.18
CA CYS A 184 -1.19 6.20 -9.01
C CYS A 184 -1.54 7.69 -9.09
N SER A 185 -0.56 8.51 -9.48
CA SER A 185 -0.74 9.93 -9.74
C SER A 185 -1.28 10.16 -11.15
N ILE A 186 -2.33 10.96 -11.30
CA ILE A 186 -2.82 11.36 -12.63
C ILE A 186 -1.72 12.13 -13.36
N GLU A 187 -1.22 13.21 -12.77
CA GLU A 187 -0.24 14.11 -13.40
C GLU A 187 1.09 13.42 -13.73
N ASN A 188 1.60 12.57 -12.83
CA ASN A 188 2.94 12.00 -13.00
C ASN A 188 2.94 10.60 -13.65
N ARG A 189 1.81 9.86 -13.61
CA ARG A 189 1.75 8.49 -14.13
C ARG A 189 0.85 8.39 -15.34
N TYR A 190 -0.41 8.81 -15.23
CA TYR A 190 -1.38 8.55 -16.29
C TYR A 190 -1.30 9.58 -17.41
N LYS A 191 -1.43 10.86 -17.11
CA LYS A 191 -1.45 11.95 -18.09
C LYS A 191 -0.33 11.86 -19.15
N PRO A 192 0.97 11.73 -18.79
CA PRO A 192 2.03 11.59 -19.80
C PRO A 192 1.90 10.31 -20.63
N ARG A 193 1.55 9.19 -20.00
CA ARG A 193 1.49 7.88 -20.68
C ARG A 193 0.28 7.77 -21.60
N LEU A 194 -0.88 8.23 -21.16
CA LEU A 194 -2.11 8.17 -21.95
C LEU A 194 -2.01 9.11 -23.16
N ARG A 195 -1.45 10.32 -23.00
CA ARG A 195 -1.18 11.23 -24.12
C ARG A 195 -0.29 10.60 -25.19
N ILE A 196 0.75 9.86 -24.79
CA ILE A 196 1.59 9.13 -25.75
C ILE A 196 0.77 8.06 -26.47
N LEU A 197 0.00 7.25 -25.74
CA LEU A 197 -0.81 6.19 -26.34
C LEU A 197 -1.85 6.74 -27.32
N GLU A 198 -2.47 7.88 -27.00
CA GLU A 198 -3.39 8.60 -27.90
C GLU A 198 -2.68 9.05 -29.19
N ILE A 199 -1.46 9.59 -29.09
CA ILE A 199 -0.68 10.00 -30.27
C ILE A 199 -0.34 8.79 -31.13
N LEU A 200 0.18 7.73 -30.52
CA LEU A 200 0.55 6.51 -31.24
C LEU A 200 -0.66 5.89 -31.95
N GLU A 201 -1.81 5.86 -31.28
CA GLU A 201 -3.06 5.39 -31.86
C GLU A 201 -3.52 6.30 -33.02
N SER A 202 -3.49 7.62 -32.84
CA SER A 202 -3.90 8.58 -33.88
C SER A 202 -3.03 8.52 -35.15
N ARG A 203 -1.77 8.06 -35.00
CA ARG A 203 -0.81 7.85 -36.09
C ARG A 203 -0.81 6.41 -36.62
N ASN A 204 -1.71 5.55 -36.14
CA ASN A 204 -1.78 4.13 -36.47
C ASN A 204 -0.47 3.36 -36.21
N LEU A 205 0.33 3.81 -35.23
CA LEU A 205 1.60 3.18 -34.84
C LEU A 205 1.38 2.01 -33.88
N ILE A 206 0.23 1.98 -33.20
CA ILE A 206 -0.24 0.86 -32.38
C ILE A 206 -1.66 0.49 -32.79
N GLU A 207 -1.96 -0.81 -32.83
CA GLU A 207 -3.32 -1.31 -33.09
C GLU A 207 -4.21 -1.25 -31.86
N ASN A 208 -3.62 -1.52 -30.68
CA ASN A 208 -4.35 -1.65 -29.43
C ASN A 208 -3.58 -1.02 -28.27
N TRP A 209 -4.32 -0.41 -27.35
CA TRP A 209 -3.75 0.09 -26.10
C TRP A 209 -3.24 -1.07 -25.22
N PRO A 210 -2.14 -0.86 -24.49
CA PRO A 210 -1.71 -1.81 -23.49
C PRO A 210 -2.73 -1.95 -22.36
N SER A 211 -2.69 -3.11 -21.67
CA SER A 211 -3.51 -3.32 -20.49
C SER A 211 -3.24 -2.27 -19.42
N LEU A 212 -4.27 -1.91 -18.64
CA LEU A 212 -4.11 -1.00 -17.50
C LEU A 212 -2.96 -1.43 -16.58
N GLY A 213 -2.81 -2.74 -16.34
CA GLY A 213 -1.69 -3.34 -15.64
C GLY A 213 -0.33 -2.86 -16.16
N THR A 214 -0.11 -2.95 -17.46
CA THR A 214 1.11 -2.47 -18.13
C THR A 214 1.29 -0.96 -17.94
N ILE A 215 0.23 -0.19 -18.15
CA ILE A 215 0.25 1.28 -18.05
C ILE A 215 0.69 1.74 -16.66
N PHE A 216 0.21 1.11 -15.58
CA PHE A 216 0.54 1.58 -14.24
C PHE A 216 1.83 0.94 -13.67
N THR A 217 2.13 -0.31 -14.01
CA THR A 217 3.28 -1.05 -13.43
C THR A 217 4.61 -0.76 -14.09
N TYR A 218 4.64 -0.41 -15.38
CA TYR A 218 5.91 -0.18 -16.08
C TYR A 218 6.68 0.96 -15.41
N THR A 219 7.99 0.78 -15.30
CA THR A 219 8.90 1.90 -15.00
C THR A 219 8.93 2.85 -16.19
N ASP A 220 9.36 4.10 -15.97
CA ASP A 220 9.43 5.08 -17.05
C ASP A 220 10.38 4.61 -18.18
N ASP A 221 11.50 3.99 -17.82
CA ASP A 221 12.44 3.38 -18.79
C ASP A 221 11.79 2.26 -19.62
N LYS A 222 11.05 1.34 -18.98
CA LYS A 222 10.36 0.26 -19.70
C LYS A 222 9.25 0.80 -20.61
N PHE A 223 8.52 1.80 -20.14
CA PHE A 223 7.48 2.45 -20.93
C PHE A 223 8.10 3.17 -22.14
N PHE A 224 9.18 3.92 -21.92
CA PHE A 224 9.91 4.63 -22.96
C PHE A 224 10.43 3.67 -24.02
N LYS A 225 11.20 2.65 -23.64
CA LYS A 225 11.79 1.69 -24.59
C LYS A 225 10.75 0.97 -25.45
N LYS A 226 9.54 0.78 -24.93
CA LYS A 226 8.49 0.04 -25.62
C LYS A 226 7.59 0.92 -26.48
N TYR A 227 7.20 2.09 -25.99
CA TYR A 227 6.16 2.92 -26.62
C TYR A 227 6.71 4.22 -27.22
N ILE A 228 7.93 4.62 -26.89
CA ILE A 228 8.54 5.86 -27.39
C ILE A 228 9.77 5.55 -28.25
N GLY A 229 10.64 4.64 -27.80
CA GLY A 229 11.90 4.30 -28.47
C GLY A 229 11.76 3.88 -29.94
N PRO A 230 10.83 2.98 -30.31
CA PRO A 230 10.58 2.63 -31.72
C PRO A 230 9.97 3.80 -32.51
N TYR A 231 9.33 4.70 -31.78
CA TYR A 231 8.53 5.88 -32.13
C TYR A 231 9.27 7.17 -32.47
N LEU A 232 10.58 7.26 -32.22
CA LEU A 232 11.21 8.55 -31.94
C LEU A 232 11.08 9.56 -33.10
N ASP A 233 11.31 9.10 -34.32
CA ASP A 233 11.21 9.92 -35.52
C ASP A 233 9.75 10.29 -35.85
N ASP A 234 8.82 9.40 -35.52
CA ASP A 234 7.39 9.58 -35.78
C ASP A 234 6.68 10.41 -34.72
N VAL A 235 7.16 10.45 -33.46
CA VAL A 235 6.49 11.09 -32.31
C VAL A 235 6.83 12.59 -32.19
N GLY A 236 7.99 13.02 -32.71
CA GLY A 236 8.45 14.42 -32.70
C GLY A 236 9.04 14.85 -31.35
N GLU A 237 10.15 15.61 -31.37
CA GLU A 237 10.95 15.97 -30.19
C GLU A 237 10.14 16.64 -29.05
N GLY A 238 9.11 17.42 -29.38
CA GLY A 238 8.28 18.12 -28.39
C GLY A 238 7.52 17.20 -27.42
N CYS A 239 7.12 16.01 -27.87
CA CYS A 239 6.45 15.00 -27.03
C CYS A 239 7.41 14.29 -26.06
N ILE A 240 8.69 14.25 -26.38
CA ILE A 240 9.73 13.60 -25.57
C ILE A 240 10.10 14.47 -24.36
N THR A 241 10.10 15.79 -24.51
CA THR A 241 10.44 16.76 -23.45
C THR A 241 9.44 16.82 -22.30
N GLU A 242 8.13 16.68 -22.54
CA GLU A 242 7.14 16.65 -21.45
C GLU A 242 7.25 15.38 -20.58
N CYS A 243 7.68 14.26 -21.17
CA CYS A 243 7.76 12.97 -20.48
C CYS A 243 9.07 12.75 -19.70
N LEU A 244 10.18 13.36 -20.12
CA LEU A 244 11.49 13.15 -19.49
C LEU A 244 11.85 14.17 -18.40
N VAL A 245 11.27 15.38 -18.44
CA VAL A 245 11.72 16.50 -17.58
C VAL A 245 11.40 16.31 -16.08
N ARG A 246 10.52 15.36 -15.70
CA ARG A 246 10.14 15.14 -14.29
C ARG A 246 10.68 13.85 -13.66
N GLY A 247 11.36 12.99 -14.42
CA GLY A 247 11.95 11.73 -13.91
C GLY A 247 13.26 11.88 -13.13
N ARG A 248 13.82 13.10 -12.98
CA ARG A 248 15.10 13.35 -12.27
C ARG A 248 14.98 14.15 -10.97
N ARG A 249 13.87 14.05 -10.25
CA ARG A 249 13.76 14.46 -8.83
C ARG A 249 12.70 13.56 -8.19
N SER A 250 12.99 12.41 -7.61
CA SER A 250 13.56 12.28 -6.27
C SER A 250 13.73 10.78 -5.98
N ALA A 251 14.95 10.40 -5.59
CA ALA A 251 15.25 9.18 -4.84
C ALA A 251 14.93 9.42 -3.35
#